data_AF-A0A383AVP9-F1
#
_entry.id   AF-A0A383AVP9-F1
#
_cell.length_a   1.000
_cell.length_b   1.000
_cell.length_c   1.000
_cell.angle_alpha   90.00
_cell.angle_beta   90.00
_cell.angle_gamma   90.00
#
_symmetry.space_group_name_H-M   'P 1'
#
loop_
_entity.id
_entity.type
_entity.pdbx_description
1 polymer ?
#
loop_
_entity_poly.entity_id
_entity_poly.type
_entity_poly.pdbx_seq_one_letter_code
_entity_poly.pdbx_strand_id
1 'polypeptide(L)'
;FILRNWRIAKIATTKAQRKLFFNLRSSKKRLGWLNQKEINEVAEDLGVKPSDVIEMEKRMSNYDATLEPRLDDDEPCNMPINYLENNEAGPEELLENEQNISNQQETLKNAVSLLDDRSRNIISNRWLAEKKVTLHELAAIHNISAERVRQIENTAIKKLKESIKN
;
A
#
# COMPACT_ATOMS: atom_id res chain seq x y z
N PHE A 1 8.30 -18.36 38.04
CA PHE A 1 7.30 -17.27 38.17
C PHE A 1 6.64 -17.05 36.82
N ILE A 2 5.34 -17.33 36.70
CA ILE A 2 4.55 -17.10 35.48
C ILE A 2 4.14 -15.62 35.47
N LEU A 3 4.58 -14.86 34.47
CA LEU A 3 4.15 -13.47 34.30
C LEU A 3 2.68 -13.44 33.87
N ARG A 4 1.84 -12.77 34.67
CA ARG A 4 0.57 -12.23 34.16
C ARG A 4 0.89 -10.92 33.45
N ASN A 5 1.03 -10.97 32.14
CA ASN A 5 1.12 -9.76 31.31
C ASN A 5 -0.28 -9.13 31.23
N TRP A 6 -0.44 -7.90 31.71
CA TRP A 6 -1.73 -7.18 31.71
C TRP A 6 -1.94 -6.32 30.46
N ARG A 7 -1.00 -6.38 29.50
CA ARG A 7 -1.07 -5.66 28.23
C ARG A 7 -1.73 -6.49 27.16
N ILE A 8 -2.46 -5.80 26.29
CA ILE A 8 -3.23 -6.40 25.18
C ILE A 8 -2.27 -7.03 24.17
N ALA A 9 -1.10 -6.40 23.94
CA ALA A 9 -0.05 -6.93 23.08
C ALA A 9 1.14 -7.54 23.87
N LYS A 10 1.72 -8.62 23.32
CA LYS A 10 2.97 -9.20 23.85
C LYS A 10 4.14 -8.30 23.47
N ILE A 11 4.82 -7.72 24.47
CA ILE A 11 5.93 -6.77 24.22
C ILE A 11 7.21 -7.48 23.75
N ALA A 12 7.52 -8.64 24.34
CA ALA A 12 8.81 -9.32 24.17
C ALA A 12 8.65 -10.72 23.57
N THR A 13 8.84 -10.83 22.25
CA THR A 13 8.73 -12.10 21.53
C THR A 13 10.10 -12.77 21.38
N THR A 14 11.16 -11.98 21.19
CA THR A 14 12.53 -12.50 20.98
C THR A 14 13.32 -12.64 22.29
N LYS A 15 14.43 -13.41 22.24
CA LYS A 15 15.33 -13.61 23.40
C LYS A 15 15.95 -12.28 23.88
N ALA A 16 16.37 -11.42 22.95
CA ALA A 16 16.92 -10.09 23.24
C ALA A 16 15.88 -9.17 23.89
N GLN A 17 14.66 -9.14 23.34
CA GLN A 17 13.55 -8.35 23.89
C GLN A 17 13.12 -8.83 25.28
N ARG A 18 13.13 -10.14 25.56
CA ARG A 18 12.83 -10.66 26.90
C ARG A 18 13.90 -10.23 27.90
N LYS A 19 15.18 -10.31 27.52
CA LYS A 19 16.30 -9.84 28.36
C LYS A 19 16.14 -8.34 28.68
N LEU A 20 15.80 -7.53 27.68
CA LEU A 20 15.50 -6.11 27.87
C LEU A 20 14.25 -5.89 28.72
N PHE A 21 13.17 -6.64 28.51
CA PHE A 21 11.94 -6.47 29.27
C PHE A 21 12.14 -6.64 30.79
N PHE A 22 12.99 -7.57 31.22
CA PHE A 22 13.31 -7.77 32.63
C PHE A 22 14.33 -6.77 33.17
N ASN A 23 15.37 -6.46 32.39
CA ASN A 23 16.54 -5.75 32.92
C ASN A 23 16.57 -4.25 32.57
N LEU A 24 15.85 -3.80 31.54
CA LEU A 24 15.93 -2.42 31.05
C LEU A 24 15.45 -1.40 32.09
N ARG A 25 14.41 -1.71 32.87
CA ARG A 25 13.93 -0.83 33.96
C ARG A 25 14.94 -0.70 35.10
N SER A 26 15.60 -1.79 35.48
CA SER A 26 16.61 -1.78 36.55
C SER A 26 17.93 -1.15 36.11
N SER A 27 18.29 -1.29 34.82
CA SER A 27 19.49 -0.65 34.25
C SER A 27 19.34 0.86 34.06
N LYS A 28 18.12 1.38 34.14
CA LYS A 28 17.81 2.78 33.92
C LYS A 28 18.06 3.60 35.18
N LYS A 29 19.09 4.45 35.14
CA LYS A 29 19.49 5.31 36.27
C LYS A 29 18.53 6.49 36.53
N ARG A 30 17.67 6.86 35.57
CA ARG A 30 16.75 8.02 35.65
C ARG A 30 15.40 7.75 35.01
N LEU A 31 14.32 8.26 35.61
CA LEU A 31 12.98 8.31 34.99
C LEU A 31 12.95 9.39 33.88
N GLY A 32 13.19 8.98 32.62
CA GLY A 32 13.15 9.86 31.45
C GLY A 32 13.69 9.13 30.22
N TRP A 33 13.53 9.63 29.00
CA TRP A 33 14.06 8.94 27.80
C TRP A 33 15.57 8.76 27.88
N LEU A 34 16.08 7.61 27.42
CA LEU A 34 17.50 7.34 27.36
C LEU A 34 18.15 8.22 26.30
N ASN A 35 19.29 8.82 26.66
CA ASN A 35 20.16 9.49 25.70
C ASN A 35 20.92 8.45 24.86
N GLN A 36 21.45 8.86 23.71
CA GLN A 36 22.20 7.96 22.82
C GLN A 36 23.36 7.23 23.51
N LYS A 37 24.04 7.89 24.46
CA LYS A 37 25.12 7.27 25.25
C LYS A 37 24.59 6.17 26.16
N GLU A 38 23.49 6.43 26.86
CA GLU A 38 22.86 5.46 27.78
C GLU A 38 22.30 4.26 27.01
N ILE A 39 21.77 4.48 25.79
CA ILE A 39 21.34 3.41 24.89
C ILE A 39 22.49 2.47 24.54
N ASN A 40 23.66 3.03 24.19
CA ASN A 40 24.83 2.23 23.82
C ASN A 40 25.40 1.47 25.02
N GLU A 41 25.48 2.10 26.20
CA GLU A 41 25.91 1.44 27.45
C GLU A 41 25.00 0.23 27.77
N VAL A 42 23.68 0.43 27.74
CA VAL A 42 22.72 -0.65 28.01
C VAL A 42 22.79 -1.76 26.95
N ALA A 43 23.03 -1.40 25.70
CA ALA A 43 23.19 -2.34 24.61
C ALA A 43 24.43 -3.23 24.81
N GLU A 44 25.56 -2.64 25.20
CA GLU A 44 26.80 -3.37 25.51
C GLU A 44 26.65 -4.25 26.76
N ASP A 45 26.13 -3.70 27.86
CA ASP A 45 25.91 -4.42 29.12
C ASP A 45 25.00 -5.64 28.96
N LEU A 46 23.94 -5.49 28.14
CA LEU A 46 22.97 -6.55 27.91
C LEU A 46 23.30 -7.40 26.67
N GLY A 47 24.34 -7.07 25.90
CA GLY A 47 24.73 -7.78 24.69
C GLY A 47 23.62 -7.84 23.64
N VAL A 48 22.94 -6.72 23.43
CA VAL A 48 21.83 -6.56 22.47
C VAL A 48 22.12 -5.39 21.52
N LYS A 49 21.35 -5.24 20.45
CA LYS A 49 21.56 -4.12 19.53
C LYS A 49 20.99 -2.82 20.12
N PRO A 50 21.62 -1.66 19.88
CA PRO A 50 21.05 -0.36 20.26
C PRO A 50 19.64 -0.13 19.72
N SER A 51 19.34 -0.62 18.50
CA SER A 51 18.00 -0.60 17.90
C SER A 51 16.95 -1.28 18.77
N ASP A 52 17.31 -2.42 19.37
CA ASP A 52 16.40 -3.23 20.19
C ASP A 52 16.13 -2.52 21.51
N VAL A 53 17.13 -1.81 22.06
CA VAL A 53 16.98 -0.99 23.27
C VAL A 53 16.01 0.17 23.03
N ILE A 54 16.16 0.90 21.92
CA ILE A 54 15.25 2.01 21.55
C ILE A 54 13.82 1.51 21.37
N GLU A 55 13.65 0.42 20.63
CA GLU A 55 12.33 -0.17 20.40
C GLU A 55 11.69 -0.64 21.71
N MET A 56 12.46 -1.32 22.57
CA MET A 56 11.98 -1.77 23.87
C MET A 56 11.68 -0.61 24.81
N GLU A 57 12.46 0.46 24.80
CA GLU A 57 12.16 1.66 25.59
C GLU A 57 10.85 2.30 25.16
N LYS A 58 10.62 2.48 23.86
CA LYS A 58 9.37 3.03 23.32
C LYS A 58 8.17 2.18 23.71
N ARG A 59 8.30 0.85 23.59
CA ARG A 59 7.25 -0.11 23.96
C ARG A 59 6.97 -0.12 25.46
N MET A 60 8.01 -0.07 26.31
CA MET A 60 7.84 -0.11 27.77
C MET A 60 7.35 1.21 28.36
N SER A 61 7.65 2.34 27.71
CA SER A 61 7.24 3.68 28.16
C SER A 61 5.79 4.01 27.80
N ASN A 62 5.30 3.52 26.66
CA ASN A 62 3.90 3.72 26.28
C ASN A 62 2.99 2.69 26.95
N TYR A 63 1.81 3.13 27.38
CA TYR A 63 0.71 2.27 27.82
C TYR A 63 -0.28 2.05 26.66
N ASP A 64 -1.03 0.97 26.72
CA ASP A 64 -2.11 0.72 25.76
C ASP A 64 -3.21 1.77 26.03
N ALA A 65 -3.49 2.64 25.06
CA ALA A 65 -4.52 3.67 25.17
C ALA A 65 -5.89 3.08 24.84
N THR A 66 -6.90 3.44 25.64
CA THR A 66 -8.29 3.04 25.39
C THR A 66 -8.89 3.91 24.28
N LEU A 67 -9.51 3.28 23.28
CA LEU A 67 -10.24 3.99 22.22
C LEU A 67 -11.53 4.64 22.73
N GLU A 68 -12.16 3.99 23.70
CA GLU A 68 -13.44 4.37 24.31
C GLU A 68 -13.28 4.46 25.84
N PRO A 69 -12.62 5.51 26.38
CA PRO A 69 -12.52 5.66 27.82
C PRO A 69 -13.90 5.90 28.42
N ARG A 70 -14.34 5.04 29.35
CA ARG A 70 -15.53 5.28 30.17
C ARG A 70 -15.13 6.29 31.26
N LEU A 71 -15.66 7.50 31.18
CA LEU A 71 -15.60 8.47 32.27
C LEU A 71 -16.88 8.37 33.09
N ASP A 72 -16.77 8.57 34.40
CA ASP A 72 -17.91 8.49 35.34
C ASP A 72 -18.82 9.73 35.31
N ASP A 73 -18.38 10.82 34.67
CA ASP A 73 -19.18 12.03 34.48
C ASP A 73 -19.92 11.99 33.14
N ASP A 74 -21.20 12.35 33.15
CA ASP A 74 -22.09 12.47 31.98
C ASP A 74 -21.67 13.58 30.97
N GLU A 75 -20.45 14.09 31.05
CA GLU A 75 -19.89 15.03 30.09
C GLU A 75 -19.41 14.32 28.82
N PRO A 76 -19.67 14.88 27.62
CA PRO A 76 -19.16 14.32 26.38
C PRO A 76 -17.63 14.39 26.37
N CYS A 77 -16.99 13.24 26.60
CA CYS A 77 -15.54 13.11 26.51
C CYS A 77 -15.09 13.14 25.04
N ASN A 78 -13.98 13.83 24.76
CA ASN A 78 -13.29 13.73 23.48
C ASN A 78 -12.61 12.35 23.36
N MET A 79 -13.34 11.38 22.80
CA MET A 79 -12.87 10.01 22.67
C MET A 79 -12.06 9.85 21.38
N PRO A 80 -10.89 9.20 21.39
CA PRO A 80 -10.06 9.02 20.19
C PRO A 80 -10.83 8.45 19.00
N ILE A 81 -11.78 7.54 19.24
CA ILE A 81 -12.59 6.91 18.19
C ILE A 81 -13.39 7.91 17.33
N ASN A 82 -13.74 9.08 17.87
CA ASN A 82 -14.53 10.09 17.16
C ASN A 82 -13.71 10.86 16.11
N TYR A 83 -12.37 10.78 16.18
CA TYR A 83 -11.46 11.50 15.28
C TYR A 83 -10.67 10.57 14.36
N LEU A 84 -10.84 9.26 14.49
CA LEU A 84 -10.18 8.30 13.62
C LEU A 84 -10.94 8.21 12.30
N GLU A 85 -10.29 8.63 11.23
CA GLU A 85 -10.82 8.53 9.88
C GLU A 85 -10.70 7.09 9.36
N ASN A 86 -11.72 6.63 8.63
CA ASN A 86 -11.63 5.40 7.85
C ASN A 86 -10.97 5.75 6.50
N ASN A 87 -9.86 5.09 6.18
CA ASN A 87 -9.13 5.28 4.92
C ASN A 87 -9.68 4.40 3.77
N GLU A 88 -10.77 3.69 3.99
CA GLU A 88 -11.45 2.95 2.94
C GLU A 88 -12.20 3.90 1.99
N ALA A 89 -12.29 3.50 0.72
CA ALA A 89 -13.01 4.26 -0.29
C ALA A 89 -14.47 4.45 0.13
N GLY A 90 -14.91 5.71 0.10
CA GLY A 90 -16.31 6.04 0.39
C GLY A 90 -17.26 5.48 -0.68
N PRO A 91 -18.57 5.41 -0.38
CA PRO A 91 -19.56 4.95 -1.36
C PRO A 91 -19.57 5.81 -2.64
N GLU A 92 -19.29 7.11 -2.52
CA GLU A 92 -19.18 8.04 -3.65
C GLU A 92 -17.99 7.69 -4.54
N GLU A 93 -16.82 7.42 -3.95
CA GLU A 93 -15.60 7.06 -4.67
C GLU A 93 -15.74 5.69 -5.34
N LEU A 94 -16.40 4.73 -4.69
CA LEU A 94 -16.70 3.43 -5.28
C LEU A 94 -17.60 3.57 -6.51
N LEU A 95 -18.70 4.32 -6.40
CA LEU A 95 -19.61 4.58 -7.52
C LEU A 95 -18.91 5.32 -8.66
N GLU A 96 -18.10 6.33 -8.34
CA GLU A 96 -17.33 7.08 -9.32
C GLU A 96 -16.35 6.15 -10.07
N ASN A 97 -15.64 5.29 -9.36
CA ASN A 97 -14.72 4.33 -9.96
C ASN A 97 -15.44 3.35 -10.90
N GLU A 98 -16.58 2.80 -10.48
CA GLU A 98 -17.40 1.92 -11.34
C GLU A 98 -17.88 2.64 -12.61
N GLN A 99 -18.41 3.85 -12.45
CA GLN A 99 -18.89 4.65 -13.58
C GLN A 99 -17.73 5.04 -14.51
N ASN A 100 -16.58 5.42 -13.96
CA ASN A 100 -15.38 5.77 -14.73
C ASN A 100 -14.90 4.57 -15.53
N ILE A 101 -14.85 3.37 -14.95
CA ILE A 101 -14.48 2.15 -15.66
C ILE A 101 -15.48 1.85 -16.78
N SER A 102 -16.78 1.91 -16.50
CA SER A 102 -17.82 1.67 -17.51
C SER A 102 -17.72 2.66 -18.67
N ASN A 103 -17.61 3.96 -18.36
CA ASN A 103 -17.46 5.02 -19.36
C ASN A 103 -16.20 4.82 -20.20
N GLN A 104 -15.05 4.55 -19.57
CA GLN A 104 -13.80 4.30 -20.30
C GLN A 104 -13.89 3.10 -21.23
N GLN A 105 -14.54 2.00 -20.79
CA GLN A 105 -14.76 0.83 -21.63
C GLN A 105 -15.67 1.14 -22.82
N GLU A 106 -16.75 1.89 -22.61
CA GLU A 106 -17.66 2.29 -23.68
C GLU A 106 -16.98 3.22 -24.69
N THR A 107 -16.29 4.26 -24.22
CA THR A 107 -15.52 5.18 -25.07
C THR A 107 -14.45 4.43 -25.86
N LEU A 108 -13.73 3.48 -25.25
CA LEU A 108 -12.74 2.66 -25.95
C LEU A 108 -13.40 1.78 -27.03
N LYS A 109 -14.53 1.13 -26.72
CA LYS A 109 -15.26 0.30 -27.70
C LYS A 109 -15.73 1.13 -28.90
N ASN A 110 -16.25 2.33 -28.66
CA ASN A 110 -16.67 3.27 -29.69
C ASN A 110 -15.48 3.78 -30.52
N ALA A 111 -14.36 4.09 -29.87
CA ALA A 111 -13.13 4.49 -30.55
C ALA A 111 -12.58 3.38 -31.47
N VAL A 112 -12.61 2.13 -31.01
CA VAL A 112 -12.15 0.96 -31.78
C VAL A 112 -13.10 0.62 -32.93
N SER A 113 -14.40 0.91 -32.81
CA SER A 113 -15.37 0.69 -33.89
C SER A 113 -15.19 1.69 -35.05
N LEU A 114 -14.68 2.89 -34.79
CA LEU A 114 -14.33 3.89 -35.81
C LEU A 114 -13.10 3.52 -36.66
N LEU A 115 -12.27 2.58 -36.20
CA LEU A 115 -11.13 2.08 -36.97
C LEU A 115 -11.58 1.17 -38.11
N ASP A 116 -10.82 1.18 -39.20
CA ASP A 116 -10.97 0.21 -40.29
C ASP A 116 -10.67 -1.22 -39.80
N ASP A 117 -11.27 -2.22 -40.45
CA ASP A 117 -11.20 -3.63 -40.02
C ASP A 117 -9.75 -4.13 -39.89
N ARG A 118 -8.85 -3.65 -40.75
CA ARG A 118 -7.43 -4.03 -40.72
C ARG A 118 -6.72 -3.41 -39.52
N SER A 119 -6.88 -2.12 -39.28
CA SER A 119 -6.35 -1.44 -38.08
C SER A 119 -6.91 -2.03 -36.79
N ARG A 120 -8.22 -2.34 -36.77
CA ARG A 120 -8.89 -2.99 -35.62
C ARG A 120 -8.28 -4.35 -35.32
N ASN A 121 -8.03 -5.18 -36.34
CA ASN A 121 -7.40 -6.49 -36.18
C ASN A 121 -5.96 -6.37 -35.63
N ILE A 122 -5.18 -5.43 -36.15
CA ILE A 122 -3.80 -5.20 -35.69
C ILE A 122 -3.77 -4.72 -34.22
N ILE A 123 -4.63 -3.77 -33.85
CA ILE A 123 -4.68 -3.22 -32.49
C ILE A 123 -5.20 -4.25 -31.50
N SER A 124 -6.28 -4.98 -31.83
CA SER A 124 -6.84 -6.01 -30.95
C SER A 124 -5.82 -7.11 -30.63
N ASN A 125 -5.13 -7.64 -31.64
CA ASN A 125 -4.13 -8.70 -31.45
C ASN A 125 -2.85 -8.25 -30.71
N ARG A 126 -2.48 -6.96 -30.77
CA ARG A 126 -1.28 -6.44 -30.09
C ARG A 126 -1.54 -5.90 -28.69
N TRP A 127 -2.72 -5.33 -28.45
CA TRP A 127 -3.00 -4.55 -27.24
C TRP A 127 -4.15 -5.11 -26.40
N LEU A 128 -5.17 -5.69 -27.01
CA LEU A 128 -6.38 -6.15 -26.31
C LEU A 128 -6.40 -7.66 -26.06
N ALA A 129 -5.65 -8.44 -26.83
CA ALA A 129 -5.54 -9.88 -26.64
C ALA A 129 -4.62 -10.22 -25.46
N GLU A 130 -5.00 -11.25 -24.69
CA GLU A 130 -4.18 -11.78 -23.58
C GLU A 130 -2.79 -12.21 -24.06
N LYS A 131 -2.74 -12.90 -25.21
CA LYS A 131 -1.49 -13.29 -25.87
C LYS A 131 -1.18 -12.34 -27.02
N LYS A 132 -0.23 -11.43 -26.78
CA LYS A 132 0.16 -10.41 -27.76
C LYS A 132 0.88 -11.04 -28.95
N VAL A 133 0.40 -10.73 -30.14
CA VAL A 133 0.98 -11.20 -31.41
C VAL A 133 2.13 -10.29 -31.85
N THR A 134 3.19 -10.87 -32.40
CA THR A 134 4.35 -10.11 -32.88
C THR A 134 4.05 -9.40 -34.21
N LEU A 135 4.83 -8.37 -34.55
CA LEU A 135 4.69 -7.67 -35.84
C LEU A 135 4.91 -8.62 -37.04
N HIS A 136 5.80 -9.61 -36.90
CA HIS A 136 6.12 -10.56 -37.96
C HIS A 136 4.96 -11.54 -38.23
N GLU A 137 4.27 -11.99 -37.18
CA GLU A 137 3.09 -12.86 -37.32
C GLU A 137 1.93 -12.10 -37.96
N LEU A 138 1.67 -10.85 -37.56
CA LEU A 138 0.66 -10.00 -38.20
C LEU A 138 1.01 -9.65 -39.65
N ALA A 139 2.29 -9.44 -39.93
CA ALA A 139 2.81 -9.23 -41.27
C ALA A 139 2.53 -10.44 -42.18
N ALA A 140 2.75 -11.66 -41.66
CA ALA A 140 2.45 -12.90 -42.36
C ALA A 140 0.93 -13.07 -42.59
N ILE A 141 0.08 -12.80 -41.60
CA ILE A 141 -1.38 -12.89 -41.72
C ILE A 141 -1.92 -11.92 -42.78
N HIS A 142 -1.40 -10.69 -42.81
CA HIS A 142 -1.86 -9.64 -43.70
C HIS A 142 -1.06 -9.51 -45.01
N ASN A 143 -0.13 -10.43 -45.29
CA ASN A 143 0.76 -10.43 -46.45
C ASN A 143 1.43 -9.07 -46.72
N ILE A 144 1.97 -8.43 -45.67
CA ILE A 144 2.69 -7.15 -45.75
C ILE A 144 3.98 -7.19 -44.94
N SER A 145 4.85 -6.19 -45.10
CA SER A 145 6.05 -6.09 -44.27
C SER A 145 5.71 -5.74 -42.82
N ALA A 146 6.57 -6.16 -41.88
CA ALA A 146 6.46 -5.80 -40.46
C ALA A 146 6.47 -4.27 -40.24
N GLU A 147 7.25 -3.53 -41.06
CA GLU A 147 7.27 -2.07 -40.99
C GLU A 147 5.93 -1.46 -41.43
N ARG A 148 5.24 -2.07 -42.41
CA ARG A 148 3.90 -1.61 -42.80
C ARG A 148 2.87 -1.84 -41.70
N VAL A 149 2.94 -2.96 -40.98
CA VAL A 149 2.11 -3.22 -39.78
C VAL A 149 2.36 -2.14 -38.72
N ARG A 150 3.62 -1.80 -38.45
CA ARG A 150 4.01 -0.74 -37.50
C ARG A 150 3.45 0.62 -37.89
N GLN A 151 3.45 0.96 -39.18
CA GLN A 151 2.84 2.20 -39.66
C GLN A 151 1.33 2.23 -39.42
N ILE A 152 0.62 1.15 -39.76
CA ILE A 152 -0.83 1.03 -39.56
C ILE A 152 -1.16 1.14 -38.07
N GLU A 153 -0.43 0.44 -37.21
CA GLU A 153 -0.55 0.53 -35.75
C GLU A 153 -0.41 1.97 -35.26
N ASN A 154 0.65 2.68 -35.67
CA ASN A 154 0.87 4.06 -35.25
C ASN A 154 -0.26 5.00 -35.71
N THR A 155 -0.78 4.80 -36.92
CA THR A 155 -1.91 5.61 -37.41
C THR A 155 -3.21 5.31 -36.66
N ALA A 156 -3.46 4.04 -36.33
CA ALA A 156 -4.63 3.61 -35.57
C ALA A 156 -4.58 4.16 -34.14
N ILE A 157 -3.42 4.10 -33.48
CA ILE A 157 -3.23 4.68 -32.13
C ILE A 157 -3.46 6.19 -32.14
N LYS A 158 -3.00 6.91 -33.17
CA LYS A 158 -3.27 8.35 -33.30
C LYS A 158 -4.77 8.63 -33.38
N LYS A 159 -5.50 7.90 -34.24
CA LYS A 159 -6.96 8.03 -34.36
C LYS A 159 -7.69 7.70 -33.06
N LEU A 160 -7.28 6.65 -32.34
CA LEU A 160 -7.84 6.32 -31.03
C LEU A 160 -7.65 7.45 -30.03
N LYS A 161 -6.44 8.02 -29.95
CA LYS A 161 -6.15 9.16 -29.07
C LYS A 161 -6.98 10.39 -29.41
N GLU A 162 -7.19 10.66 -30.70
CA GLU A 162 -8.05 11.77 -31.15
C GLU A 162 -9.50 11.53 -30.76
N SER A 163 -10.01 10.30 -30.90
CA SER A 163 -11.41 9.98 -30.55
C SER A 163 -11.70 9.96 -29.05
N ILE A 164 -10.71 9.70 -28.20
CA ILE A 164 -10.86 9.67 -26.74
C ILE A 164 -10.68 11.06 -26.11
N LYS A 165 -10.03 11.99 -26.83
CA LYS A 165 -9.77 13.36 -26.34
C LYS A 165 -10.93 14.33 -26.58
N ASN A 166 -11.86 13.98 -27.47
CA ASN A 166 -13.12 14.68 -27.68
C ASN A 166 -14.22 14.07 -26.80
#